data_AF-A0A085EU11-F1
#
_entry.id   AF-A0A085EU11-F1
#
_cell.length_a   1.000
_cell.length_b   1.000
_cell.length_c   1.000
_cell.angle_alpha   90.00
_cell.angle_beta   90.00
_cell.angle_gamma   90.00
#
_symmetry.space_group_name_H-M   'P 1'
#
loop_
_entity.id
_entity.type
_entity.pdbx_description
1 polymer ?
#
loop_
_entity_poly.entity_id
_entity_poly.type
_entity_poly.pdbx_seq_one_letter_code
_entity_poly.pdbx_strand_id
1 'polypeptide(L)'
;MVPAFDAGLNFTIKHGTIEAAQSSAERQPYQVFTEIGFTDGDGFRGVAAEPALAEFVATDRSGTFYFYDAMGRGALLAADIHGVGWRFSDPAIWYSARNRKIIWLLAFAVAALVFVAIAASVQFWPAWIAAAAFAAVAALHCRSALRLARIAAAAQRIRRSLAPTERPSPRQVTDTGRFDNAGRAANSYRLAV
;
A
#
# COMPACT_ATOMS: atom_id res chain seq x y z
N MET A 1 7.03 25.89 1.32
CA MET A 1 7.94 25.44 0.24
C MET A 1 7.98 23.92 0.33
N VAL A 2 7.23 23.22 -0.53
CA VAL A 2 7.21 21.75 -0.57
C VAL A 2 8.51 21.31 -1.23
N PRO A 3 9.30 20.37 -0.65
CA PRO A 3 10.50 19.87 -1.31
C PRO A 3 10.10 19.34 -2.69
N ALA A 4 10.83 19.77 -3.73
CA ALA A 4 10.59 19.33 -5.09
C ALA A 4 10.91 17.84 -5.17
N PHE A 5 9.87 17.02 -5.02
CA PHE A 5 9.92 15.61 -5.34
C PHE A 5 10.12 15.50 -6.85
N ASP A 6 11.31 15.07 -7.27
CA ASP A 6 11.57 14.72 -8.65
C ASP A 6 10.88 13.38 -8.95
N ALA A 7 9.59 13.52 -9.23
CA ALA A 7 8.68 12.49 -9.67
C ALA A 7 9.19 11.96 -11.01
N GLY A 8 10.14 11.02 -11.00
CA GLY A 8 10.58 10.35 -12.22
C GLY A 8 9.37 9.82 -13.01
N LEU A 9 9.52 9.62 -14.32
CA LEU A 9 8.46 9.42 -15.34
C LEU A 9 7.26 8.48 -15.02
N ASN A 10 7.33 7.67 -13.97
CA ASN A 10 6.27 6.75 -13.57
C ASN A 10 5.38 7.29 -12.44
N PHE A 11 5.56 8.52 -11.99
CA PHE A 11 4.73 9.13 -10.95
C PHE A 11 3.73 10.12 -11.55
N THR A 12 2.52 10.11 -11.02
CA THR A 12 1.48 11.09 -11.33
C THR A 12 0.99 11.69 -10.02
N ILE A 13 1.01 13.02 -9.94
CA ILE A 13 0.54 13.76 -8.76
C ILE A 13 -0.82 14.34 -9.12
N LYS A 14 -1.83 14.10 -8.28
CA LYS A 14 -3.19 14.61 -8.46
C LYS A 14 -3.59 15.45 -7.26
N HIS A 15 -4.00 16.69 -7.51
CA HIS A 15 -4.59 17.56 -6.51
C HIS A 15 -6.09 17.61 -6.75
N GLY A 16 -6.89 17.48 -5.70
CA GLY A 16 -8.34 17.61 -5.83
C GLY A 16 -9.12 16.87 -4.77
N THR A 17 -10.42 16.80 -4.99
CA THR A 17 -11.38 16.07 -4.15
C THR A 17 -11.82 14.81 -4.87
N ILE A 18 -11.86 13.69 -4.15
CA ILE A 18 -12.37 12.43 -4.67
C ILE A 18 -13.90 12.51 -4.73
N GLU A 19 -14.46 12.32 -5.93
CA GLU A 19 -15.91 12.27 -6.14
C GLU A 19 -16.45 10.83 -6.16
N ALA A 20 -15.62 9.87 -6.56
CA ALA A 20 -16.01 8.48 -6.70
C ALA A 20 -14.83 7.56 -6.44
N ALA A 21 -15.07 6.47 -5.71
CA ALA A 21 -14.09 5.41 -5.51
C ALA A 21 -14.82 4.05 -5.52
N GLN A 22 -14.51 3.21 -6.50
CA GLN A 22 -15.10 1.88 -6.58
C GLN A 22 -14.09 0.82 -6.15
N SER A 23 -14.31 0.23 -4.98
CA SER A 23 -13.48 -0.88 -4.51
C SER A 23 -13.81 -2.19 -5.24
N SER A 24 -12.77 -2.96 -5.51
CA SER A 24 -12.87 -4.33 -5.99
C SER A 24 -13.02 -5.28 -4.80
N ALA A 25 -13.82 -6.33 -4.96
CA ALA A 25 -13.95 -7.43 -4.00
C ALA A 25 -12.73 -8.38 -3.99
N GLU A 26 -11.64 -8.04 -4.69
CA GLU A 26 -10.44 -8.88 -4.76
C GLU A 26 -9.80 -9.02 -3.37
N ARG A 27 -9.76 -10.25 -2.84
CA ARG A 27 -9.18 -10.53 -1.53
C ARG A 27 -7.65 -10.51 -1.60
N GLN A 28 -7.09 -9.33 -1.34
CA GLN A 28 -5.64 -9.07 -1.38
C GLN A 28 -5.19 -8.44 -0.05
N PRO A 29 -3.87 -8.47 0.27
CA PRO A 29 -3.34 -7.75 1.42
C PRO A 29 -3.35 -6.22 1.24
N TYR A 30 -3.77 -5.75 0.06
CA TYR A 30 -3.98 -4.36 -0.32
C TYR A 30 -5.37 -4.24 -0.97
N GLN A 31 -5.95 -3.06 -0.95
CA GLN A 31 -7.22 -2.78 -1.62
C GLN A 31 -6.97 -2.41 -3.09
N VAL A 32 -7.85 -2.86 -3.98
CA VAL A 32 -7.82 -2.49 -5.40
C VAL A 32 -9.06 -1.66 -5.68
N PHE A 33 -8.86 -0.49 -6.26
CA PHE A 33 -9.90 0.37 -6.79
C PHE A 33 -9.98 0.18 -8.29
N THR A 34 -11.17 -0.16 -8.79
CA THR A 34 -11.43 -0.24 -10.22
C THR A 34 -11.29 1.14 -10.84
N GLU A 35 -11.78 2.16 -10.16
CA GLU A 35 -11.73 3.56 -10.56
C GLU A 35 -11.70 4.47 -9.32
N ILE A 36 -10.92 5.55 -9.42
CA ILE A 36 -10.90 6.69 -8.50
C ILE A 36 -11.12 7.93 -9.36
N GLY A 37 -12.28 8.58 -9.20
CA GLY A 37 -12.65 9.81 -9.90
C GLY A 37 -12.42 11.05 -9.02
N PHE A 38 -12.05 12.16 -9.65
CA PHE A 38 -11.85 13.46 -9.04
C PHE A 38 -12.86 14.47 -9.58
N THR A 39 -13.22 15.46 -8.77
CA THR A 39 -14.23 16.48 -9.08
C THR A 39 -13.94 17.32 -10.33
N ASP A 40 -12.72 17.27 -10.86
CA ASP A 40 -12.33 17.94 -12.10
C ASP A 40 -12.53 17.07 -13.36
N GLY A 41 -13.13 15.89 -13.21
CA GLY A 41 -13.45 14.96 -14.29
C GLY A 41 -12.34 13.98 -14.65
N ASP A 42 -11.16 14.11 -14.03
CA ASP A 42 -10.08 13.13 -14.20
C ASP A 42 -10.28 11.92 -13.29
N GLY A 43 -9.69 10.79 -13.68
CA GLY A 43 -9.68 9.61 -12.84
C GLY A 43 -8.56 8.63 -13.15
N PHE A 44 -8.31 7.74 -12.20
CA PHE A 44 -7.34 6.66 -12.33
C PHE A 44 -8.04 5.32 -12.26
N ARG A 45 -7.71 4.43 -13.20
CA ARG A 45 -8.25 3.06 -13.25
C ARG A 45 -7.25 2.04 -12.73
N GLY A 46 -7.78 1.02 -12.07
CA GLY A 46 -6.99 -0.10 -11.55
C GLY A 46 -5.90 0.36 -10.59
N VAL A 47 -6.26 1.11 -9.55
CA VAL A 47 -5.31 1.61 -8.56
C VAL A 47 -5.25 0.65 -7.38
N ALA A 48 -4.05 0.23 -6.98
CA ALA A 48 -3.85 -0.47 -5.72
C ALA A 48 -3.48 0.51 -4.61
N ALA A 49 -4.06 0.35 -3.43
CA ALA A 49 -3.65 1.08 -2.23
C ALA A 49 -3.54 0.11 -1.06
N GLU A 50 -2.55 0.34 -0.21
CA GLU A 50 -2.48 -0.34 1.07
C GLU A 50 -3.68 0.01 1.96
N PRO A 51 -4.16 -0.88 2.85
CA PRO A 51 -5.38 -0.63 3.63
C PRO A 51 -5.39 0.72 4.37
N ALA A 52 -4.29 1.10 5.02
CA ALA A 52 -4.20 2.36 5.76
C ALA A 52 -4.30 3.60 4.84
N LEU A 53 -3.85 3.51 3.58
CA LEU A 53 -4.01 4.58 2.60
C LEU A 53 -5.39 4.52 1.92
N ALA A 54 -5.92 3.32 1.75
CA ALA A 54 -7.20 3.08 1.10
C ALA A 54 -8.37 3.70 1.86
N GLU A 55 -8.28 3.81 3.18
CA GLU A 55 -9.23 4.56 4.03
C GLU A 55 -9.36 6.05 3.64
N PHE A 56 -8.31 6.63 3.05
CA PHE A 56 -8.32 8.01 2.57
C PHE A 56 -8.79 8.15 1.12
N VAL A 57 -9.05 7.02 0.45
CA VAL A 57 -9.67 6.95 -0.87
C VAL A 57 -11.18 6.81 -0.67
N ALA A 58 -11.78 7.84 -0.08
CA ALA A 58 -13.21 7.95 0.16
C ALA A 58 -13.75 9.20 -0.52
N THR A 59 -15.05 9.21 -0.83
CA THR A 59 -15.72 10.39 -1.38
C THR A 59 -15.56 11.58 -0.43
N ASP A 60 -15.49 12.78 -1.01
CA ASP A 60 -15.31 14.06 -0.32
C ASP A 60 -13.94 14.23 0.37
N ARG A 61 -12.99 13.33 0.14
CA ARG A 61 -11.60 13.52 0.59
C ARG A 61 -10.83 14.39 -0.38
N SER A 62 -10.38 15.55 0.11
CA SER A 62 -9.52 16.47 -0.62
C SER A 62 -8.07 16.37 -0.18
N GLY A 63 -7.16 16.46 -1.14
CA GLY A 63 -5.74 16.47 -0.85
C GLY A 63 -4.87 16.39 -2.09
N THR A 64 -3.61 16.04 -1.85
CA THR A 64 -2.63 15.72 -2.90
C THR A 64 -2.33 14.23 -2.86
N PHE A 65 -2.54 13.54 -3.99
CA PHE A 65 -2.39 12.10 -4.11
C PHE A 65 -1.24 11.76 -5.07
N TYR A 66 -0.38 10.83 -4.65
CA TYR A 66 0.80 10.42 -5.40
C TYR A 66 0.62 8.99 -5.90
N PHE A 67 0.37 8.87 -7.20
CA PHE A 67 0.20 7.61 -7.89
C PHE A 67 1.51 7.19 -8.57
N TYR A 68 1.78 5.90 -8.58
CA TYR A 68 2.89 5.28 -9.27
C TYR A 68 2.36 4.27 -10.29
N ASP A 69 2.74 4.42 -11.56
CA ASP A 69 2.47 3.39 -12.55
C ASP A 69 3.48 2.24 -12.44
N ALA A 70 2.96 1.06 -12.12
CA ALA A 70 3.73 -0.15 -12.05
C ALA A 70 3.28 -1.11 -13.16
N MET A 71 3.81 -0.92 -14.37
CA MET A 71 3.55 -1.77 -15.53
C MET A 71 2.08 -1.76 -16.00
N GLY A 72 1.46 -0.58 -16.10
CA GLY A 72 0.11 -0.38 -16.63
C GLY A 72 -1.00 -0.51 -15.60
N ARG A 73 -0.68 -0.41 -14.31
CA ARG A 73 -1.67 -0.49 -13.23
C ARG A 73 -1.16 0.33 -12.06
N GLY A 74 -1.92 1.36 -11.69
CA GLY A 74 -1.52 2.37 -10.71
C GLY A 74 -1.41 1.84 -9.29
N ALA A 75 -0.63 2.52 -8.46
CA ALA A 75 -0.58 2.33 -7.02
C ALA A 75 -0.55 3.69 -6.31
N LEU A 76 -1.40 3.89 -5.30
CA LEU A 76 -1.36 5.07 -4.44
C LEU A 76 -0.27 4.87 -3.38
N LEU A 77 0.76 5.72 -3.38
CA LEU A 77 1.94 5.54 -2.51
C LEU A 77 2.06 6.59 -1.41
N ALA A 78 1.47 7.76 -1.61
CA ALA A 78 1.39 8.79 -0.59
C ALA A 78 0.16 9.67 -0.82
N ALA A 79 -0.34 10.26 0.25
CA ALA A 79 -1.37 11.29 0.19
C ALA A 79 -1.10 12.35 1.27
N ASP A 80 -1.24 13.63 0.91
CA ASP A 80 -1.35 14.73 1.87
C ASP A 80 -2.81 15.16 1.93
N ILE A 81 -3.51 14.73 2.96
CA ILE A 81 -4.95 14.91 3.10
C ILE A 81 -5.22 16.17 3.91
N HIS A 82 -6.08 17.05 3.40
CA HIS A 82 -6.44 18.28 4.10
C HIS A 82 -7.01 17.97 5.49
N GLY A 83 -6.45 18.59 6.53
CA GLY A 83 -6.85 18.40 7.93
C GLY A 83 -6.28 17.15 8.63
N VAL A 84 -5.62 16.24 7.89
CA VAL A 84 -4.98 15.03 8.46
C VAL A 84 -3.46 15.07 8.30
N GLY A 85 -2.98 15.63 7.19
CA GLY A 85 -1.58 15.69 6.81
C GLY A 85 -1.10 14.45 6.05
N TRP A 86 0.22 14.24 6.07
CA TRP A 86 0.89 13.22 5.27
C TRP A 86 0.61 11.79 5.73
N ARG A 87 0.33 10.94 4.74
CA ARG A 87 0.22 9.49 4.83
C ARG A 87 1.06 8.85 3.74
N PHE A 88 1.81 7.82 4.12
CA PHE A 88 2.71 7.10 3.23
C PHE A 88 2.37 5.62 3.27
N SER A 89 2.56 4.96 2.14
CA SER A 89 2.43 3.52 2.09
C SER A 89 3.62 2.86 2.79
N ASP A 90 3.34 1.83 3.57
CA ASP A 90 4.27 0.87 4.09
C ASP A 90 4.78 -0.08 2.97
N PRO A 91 6.08 -0.02 2.65
CA PRO A 91 6.71 -0.97 1.74
C PRO A 91 6.53 -2.45 2.13
N ALA A 92 6.39 -2.75 3.42
CA ALA A 92 6.30 -4.11 3.94
C ALA A 92 5.06 -4.86 3.41
N ILE A 93 3.93 -4.17 3.23
CA ILE A 93 2.71 -4.77 2.69
C ILE A 93 2.92 -5.24 1.25
N TRP A 94 3.59 -4.43 0.44
CA TRP A 94 3.92 -4.77 -0.95
C TRP A 94 4.93 -5.92 -1.04
N TYR A 95 5.93 -5.95 -0.16
CA TYR A 95 6.86 -7.08 -0.08
C TYR A 95 6.18 -8.38 0.36
N SER A 96 5.27 -8.31 1.34
CA SER A 96 4.48 -9.47 1.78
C SER A 96 3.62 -10.02 0.63
N ALA A 97 2.95 -9.13 -0.12
CA ALA A 97 2.19 -9.51 -1.31
C ALA A 97 3.07 -10.12 -2.41
N ARG A 98 4.25 -9.54 -2.66
CA ARG A 98 5.25 -10.07 -3.60
C ARG A 98 5.65 -11.48 -3.20
N ASN A 99 5.97 -11.71 -1.93
CA ASN A 99 6.42 -13.01 -1.45
C ASN A 99 5.34 -14.08 -1.63
N ARG A 100 4.06 -13.76 -1.41
CA ARG A 100 2.95 -14.66 -1.74
C ARG A 100 2.91 -15.01 -3.23
N LYS A 101 3.13 -14.05 -4.13
CA LYS A 101 3.19 -14.31 -5.58
C LYS A 101 4.41 -15.13 -5.98
N ILE A 102 5.55 -14.98 -5.29
CA ILE A 102 6.73 -15.83 -5.50
C ILE A 102 6.45 -17.28 -5.08
N ILE A 103 5.76 -17.51 -3.96
CA ILE A 103 5.38 -18.87 -3.54
C ILE A 103 4.52 -19.55 -4.63
N TRP A 104 3.50 -18.85 -5.15
CA TRP A 104 2.69 -19.36 -6.24
C TRP A 104 3.50 -19.58 -7.52
N LEU A 105 4.36 -18.64 -7.90
CA LEU A 105 5.28 -18.79 -9.03
C LEU A 105 6.07 -20.09 -8.94
N LEU A 106 6.69 -20.37 -7.79
CA LEU A 106 7.49 -21.57 -7.58
C LEU A 106 6.61 -22.83 -7.65
N ALA A 107 5.43 -22.83 -7.03
CA ALA A 107 4.50 -23.97 -7.10
C ALA A 107 4.10 -24.30 -8.54
N PHE A 108 3.71 -23.30 -9.34
CA PHE A 108 3.33 -23.49 -10.74
C PHE A 108 4.53 -23.86 -11.62
N ALA A 109 5.72 -23.31 -11.35
CA ALA A 109 6.94 -23.68 -12.08
C ALA A 109 7.34 -25.14 -11.82
N VAL A 110 7.27 -25.60 -10.57
CA VAL A 110 7.53 -27.01 -10.21
C VAL A 110 6.50 -27.92 -10.87
N ALA A 111 5.21 -27.58 -10.84
CA ALA A 111 4.17 -28.35 -11.53
C ALA A 111 4.42 -28.43 -13.04
N ALA A 112 4.80 -27.33 -13.69
CA ALA A 112 5.17 -27.32 -15.11
C ALA A 112 6.33 -28.30 -15.39
N LEU A 113 7.38 -28.28 -14.57
CA LEU A 113 8.52 -29.19 -14.71
C LEU A 113 8.12 -30.66 -14.55
N VAL A 114 7.22 -30.98 -13.62
CA VAL A 114 6.68 -32.33 -13.44
C VAL A 114 5.94 -32.79 -14.70
N PHE A 115 5.07 -31.94 -15.27
CA PHE A 115 4.36 -32.28 -16.51
C PHE A 115 5.31 -32.43 -17.71
N VAL A 116 6.37 -31.63 -17.80
CA VAL A 116 7.42 -31.81 -18.82
C VAL A 116 8.10 -33.17 -18.65
N ALA A 117 8.47 -33.55 -17.42
CA ALA A 117 9.10 -34.83 -17.15
C ALA A 117 8.19 -36.01 -17.52
N ILE A 118 6.90 -35.95 -17.19
CA ILE A 118 5.90 -36.95 -17.59
C ILE A 118 5.78 -37.00 -19.12
N ALA A 119 5.60 -35.85 -19.77
CA ALA A 119 5.44 -35.77 -21.22
C ALA A 119 6.63 -36.39 -21.97
N ALA A 120 7.85 -36.13 -21.49
CA ALA A 120 9.07 -36.70 -22.05
C ALA A 120 9.21 -38.21 -21.80
N SER A 121 8.74 -38.70 -20.64
CA SER A 121 8.91 -40.11 -20.24
C SER A 121 7.91 -41.06 -20.92
N VAL A 122 6.64 -40.66 -21.00
CA VAL A 122 5.55 -41.52 -21.50
C VAL A 122 5.02 -41.09 -22.87
N GLN A 123 5.64 -40.10 -23.51
CA GLN A 123 5.21 -39.51 -24.80
C GLN A 123 3.72 -39.10 -24.82
N PHE A 124 3.20 -38.69 -23.67
CA PHE A 124 1.80 -38.35 -23.49
C PHE A 124 1.54 -36.89 -23.89
N TRP A 125 1.03 -36.68 -25.11
CA TRP A 125 0.85 -35.34 -25.69
C TRP A 125 0.04 -34.34 -24.84
N PRO A 126 -1.01 -34.73 -24.07
CA PRO A 126 -1.75 -33.77 -23.25
C PRO A 126 -0.91 -33.20 -22.09
N ALA A 127 0.13 -33.90 -21.64
CA ALA A 127 1.02 -33.38 -20.60
C ALA A 127 1.84 -32.16 -21.09
N TRP A 128 2.12 -32.04 -22.40
CA TRP A 128 2.73 -30.83 -22.95
C TRP A 128 1.80 -29.61 -22.85
N ILE A 129 0.50 -29.79 -23.08
CA ILE A 129 -0.50 -28.72 -22.92
C ILE A 129 -0.59 -28.30 -21.46
N ALA A 130 -0.64 -29.26 -20.54
CA ALA A 130 -0.64 -28.97 -19.11
C ALA A 130 0.63 -28.20 -18.72
N ALA A 131 1.82 -28.66 -19.12
CA ALA A 131 3.08 -27.96 -18.87
C ALA A 131 3.07 -26.51 -19.36
N ALA A 132 2.58 -26.27 -20.58
CA ALA A 132 2.44 -24.93 -21.14
C ALA A 132 1.47 -24.05 -20.33
N ALA A 133 0.33 -24.60 -19.89
CA ALA A 133 -0.63 -23.88 -19.06
C ALA A 133 -0.03 -23.50 -17.69
N PHE A 134 0.64 -24.43 -17.01
CA PHE A 134 1.32 -24.16 -15.75
C PHE A 134 2.44 -23.11 -15.91
N ALA A 135 3.21 -23.18 -17.01
CA ALA A 135 4.24 -22.20 -17.33
C ALA A 135 3.65 -20.80 -17.59
N ALA A 136 2.50 -20.71 -18.29
CA ALA A 136 1.81 -19.45 -18.52
C ALA A 136 1.32 -18.81 -17.20
N VAL A 137 0.74 -19.61 -16.30
CA VAL A 137 0.31 -19.12 -14.97
C VAL A 137 1.52 -18.70 -14.12
N ALA A 138 2.63 -19.44 -14.17
CA ALA A 138 3.88 -19.04 -13.55
C ALA A 138 4.36 -17.67 -14.08
N ALA A 139 4.33 -17.44 -15.39
CA ALA A 139 4.70 -16.16 -15.98
C ALA A 139 3.82 -14.99 -15.48
N LEU A 140 2.51 -15.21 -15.31
CA LEU A 140 1.60 -14.20 -14.71
C LEU A 140 1.98 -13.86 -13.26
N HIS A 141 2.33 -14.87 -12.46
CA HIS A 141 2.81 -14.66 -11.10
C HIS A 141 4.16 -13.95 -11.06
N CYS A 142 5.07 -14.24 -12.00
CA CYS A 142 6.33 -13.53 -12.15
C CYS A 142 6.12 -12.04 -12.45
N ARG A 143 5.30 -11.72 -13.45
CA ARG A 143 4.96 -10.32 -13.79
C ARG A 143 4.32 -9.59 -12.61
N SER A 144 3.42 -10.26 -11.89
CA SER A 144 2.79 -9.71 -10.68
C SER A 144 3.81 -9.44 -9.57
N ALA A 145 4.77 -10.35 -9.35
CA ALA A 145 5.82 -10.19 -8.34
C ALA A 145 6.77 -9.03 -8.69
N LEU A 146 7.17 -8.89 -9.95
CA LEU A 146 8.00 -7.78 -10.43
C LEU A 146 7.29 -6.44 -10.23
N ARG A 147 6.00 -6.39 -10.57
CA ARG A 147 5.16 -5.21 -10.34
C ARG A 147 5.12 -4.80 -8.87
N LEU A 148 4.86 -5.75 -7.97
CA LEU A 148 4.83 -5.48 -6.53
C LEU A 148 6.19 -5.06 -5.98
N ALA A 149 7.29 -5.62 -6.50
CA ALA A 149 8.64 -5.20 -6.13
C ALA A 149 8.92 -3.74 -6.53
N ARG A 150 8.48 -3.32 -7.72
CA ARG A 150 8.58 -1.92 -8.18
C ARG A 150 7.77 -0.97 -7.30
N ILE A 151 6.55 -1.36 -6.96
CA ILE A 151 5.69 -0.60 -6.03
C ILE A 151 6.37 -0.46 -4.67
N ALA A 152 6.91 -1.54 -4.11
CA ALA A 152 7.60 -1.51 -2.82
C ALA A 152 8.82 -0.57 -2.83
N ALA A 153 9.63 -0.64 -3.90
CA ALA A 153 10.78 0.25 -4.07
C ALA A 153 10.36 1.73 -4.24
N ALA A 154 9.28 1.97 -4.99
CA ALA A 154 8.72 3.31 -5.17
C ALA A 154 8.15 3.86 -3.84
N ALA A 155 7.49 3.02 -3.04
CA ALA A 155 6.98 3.37 -1.71
C ALA A 155 8.13 3.75 -0.75
N GLN A 156 9.25 3.02 -0.79
CA GLN A 156 10.45 3.40 -0.02
C GLN A 156 11.03 4.73 -0.50
N ARG A 157 11.13 4.92 -1.81
CA ARG A 157 11.67 6.14 -2.40
C ARG A 157 10.83 7.36 -2.03
N ILE A 158 9.51 7.29 -2.24
CA ILE A 158 8.60 8.40 -1.94
C ILE A 158 8.59 8.70 -0.45
N ARG A 159 8.60 7.68 0.42
CA ARG A 159 8.70 7.88 1.86
C ARG A 159 10.00 8.57 2.25
N ARG A 160 11.14 8.27 1.61
CA ARG A 160 12.41 8.96 1.91
C ARG A 160 12.46 10.39 1.37
N SER A 161 11.84 10.65 0.22
CA SER A 161 11.90 11.97 -0.45
C SER A 161 10.84 12.95 0.06
N LEU A 162 9.67 12.44 0.42
CA LEU A 162 8.54 13.22 0.88
C LEU A 162 8.33 13.14 2.39
N ALA A 163 9.00 12.25 3.13
CA ALA A 163 9.09 12.44 4.58
C ALA A 163 9.85 13.75 4.81
N PRO A 164 9.16 14.84 5.18
CA PRO A 164 9.84 16.06 5.53
C PRO A 164 10.38 15.83 6.94
N THR A 165 11.51 16.46 7.25
CA THR A 165 11.73 17.18 8.51
C THR A 165 10.56 17.02 9.47
N GLU A 166 10.67 16.05 10.38
CA GLU A 166 9.78 15.91 11.52
C GLU A 166 9.72 17.31 12.15
N ARG A 167 8.64 18.07 11.90
CA ARG A 167 8.40 19.25 12.74
C ARG A 167 8.41 18.66 14.13
N PRO A 168 9.27 19.14 15.04
CA PRO A 168 9.31 18.59 16.38
C PRO A 168 7.87 18.62 16.84
N SER A 169 7.32 17.43 17.10
CA SER A 169 6.09 17.32 17.86
C SER A 169 6.28 18.29 19.02
N PRO A 170 5.38 19.27 19.27
CA PRO A 170 5.49 20.06 20.47
C PRO A 170 5.58 19.02 21.57
N ARG A 171 6.76 18.94 22.21
CA ARG A 171 7.01 18.01 23.31
C ARG A 171 5.74 18.09 24.14
N GLN A 172 5.00 16.99 24.23
CA GLN A 172 4.19 16.80 25.41
C GLN A 172 5.24 16.90 26.50
N VAL A 173 5.28 18.07 27.13
CA VAL A 173 5.81 18.25 28.46
C VAL A 173 4.97 17.28 29.25
N THR A 174 5.45 16.05 29.32
CA THR A 174 5.16 15.14 30.39
C THR A 174 5.75 15.87 31.57
N ASP A 175 4.94 16.77 32.12
CA ASP A 175 5.02 17.16 33.50
C ASP A 175 4.83 15.83 34.24
N THR A 176 5.96 15.15 34.47
CA THR A 176 6.03 14.07 35.45
C THR A 176 5.89 14.76 36.79
N GLY A 177 4.66 15.22 37.05
CA GLY A 177 4.12 15.54 38.36
C GLY A 177 4.16 14.25 39.15
N ARG A 178 5.33 13.99 39.70
CA ARG A 178 5.63 12.98 40.67
C ARG A 178 4.78 13.26 41.90
N PHE A 179 3.56 12.74 41.92
CA PHE A 179 2.80 12.59 43.14
C PHE A 179 3.39 11.42 43.93
N ASP A 180 4.46 11.73 44.66
CA ASP A 180 4.92 10.87 45.74
C ASP A 180 3.87 10.93 46.86
N ASN A 181 3.11 9.84 46.98
CA ASN A 181 2.25 9.56 48.12
C ASN A 181 3.12 9.44 49.40
N ALA A 182 3.32 10.55 50.09
CA ALA A 182 3.79 10.57 51.47
C ALA A 182 3.28 11.84 52.18
N GLY A 183 2.15 11.73 52.87
CA GLY A 183 1.60 12.87 53.61
C GLY A 183 0.23 12.61 54.21
N ARG A 184 0.13 11.61 55.07
CA ARG A 184 -1.02 11.41 55.96
C ARG A 184 -1.05 12.56 56.98
N ALA A 185 -2.27 13.01 57.29
CA ALA A 185 -2.68 13.91 58.40
C ALA A 185 -2.60 15.42 58.15
N ALA A 186 -3.75 16.08 57.98
CA ALA A 186 -4.41 16.79 59.08
C ALA A 186 -5.67 17.55 58.59
N ASN A 187 -6.71 17.48 59.43
CA ASN A 187 -7.75 18.48 59.62
C ASN A 187 -8.87 18.63 58.56
N SER A 188 -9.90 17.81 58.80
CA SER A 188 -11.27 18.24 59.03
C SER A 188 -11.52 19.76 59.12
N TYR A 189 -12.38 20.28 58.24
CA TYR A 189 -13.57 21.03 58.66
C TYR A 189 -14.73 20.76 57.69
N ARG A 190 -15.80 20.18 58.25
CA ARG A 190 -17.17 20.26 57.74
C ARG A 190 -17.56 21.72 57.60
N LEU A 191 -18.27 22.06 56.53
CA LEU A 191 -19.67 22.54 56.61
C LEU A 191 -20.23 22.71 55.21
N ALA A 192 -21.23 21.90 54.90
CA ALA A 192 -22.28 22.24 53.95
C ALA A 192 -23.42 22.85 54.77
N VAL A 193 -23.75 24.12 54.49
CA VAL A 193 -25.11 24.67 54.30
C VAL A 193 -24.96 25.83 53.33
#